data_AF-A0A3C1L8W0-F1
#
_entry.id   AF-A0A3C1L8W0-F1
#
_cell.length_a   1.000
_cell.length_b   1.000
_cell.length_c   1.000
_cell.angle_alpha   90.00
_cell.angle_beta   90.00
_cell.angle_gamma   90.00
#
_symmetry.space_group_name_H-M   'P 1'
#
loop_
_entity.id
_entity.type
_entity.pdbx_description
1 polymer ?
#
loop_
_entity_poly.entity_id
_entity_poly.type
_entity_poly.pdbx_seq_one_letter_code
_entity_poly.pdbx_strand_id
1 'polypeptide(L)'
;SSFSPNELLSVILRAPVDLLWNGGIGTYVKATGETHADVGDRANDGLRVNGGELRCKMVGEGGNLGFTQRGRVEFALAGGLIYTDAIDNSAGVDCSDHEVNIKIALGAAVAAGTLTLEQRNEVLADMTDEVGELVLDDNRAQGLALAIARRQALPMVNVHSRYLNTLESEGWLNRALEFLPTDRQIAERQSAGTGLTTPEFSVLLAYTKTANVAEMVRSDLPDDAYLEPDLVRYFPQRLQREFHDQILGHRLRREIVATQVCNQLVNLSGISFDHRLSEETGLGVVEITRAWVAVRDIFGLVELWEQVDALGGTVKLDTQLELFLELRTMAERAVLWLLRHRKAPVDIAAAVAEFRPGIAALSHGMEAQLRGRMREQAFALEAGRLAANVPEGLAQRSVLWPLLHTGFDVVDLAERTKQPMHTVAGAYWQVFEQLDLWWLWEAIGRLPRSNRWQTQARSALRDDLLAALADLAEDAIIAGSVADWMAANERMITRAAALFTEIRRVDSHDLTTLSVALRQLRNLALLA
;
A
#
# COMPACT_ATOMS: atom_id res chain seq x y z
N SER A 1 -8.66 50.76 -7.54
CA SER A 1 -7.24 50.72 -7.93
C SER A 1 -7.16 50.18 -9.35
N SER A 2 -6.41 50.80 -10.27
CA SER A 2 -6.14 50.20 -11.58
C SER A 2 -4.84 49.39 -11.48
N PHE A 3 -4.87 48.13 -11.90
CA PHE A 3 -3.69 47.30 -12.04
C PHE A 3 -3.27 47.28 -13.51
N SER A 4 -1.97 47.29 -13.78
CA SER A 4 -1.46 46.79 -15.06
C SER A 4 -1.74 45.28 -15.18
N PRO A 5 -1.73 44.69 -16.39
CA PRO A 5 -2.02 43.27 -16.57
C PRO A 5 -1.15 42.35 -15.70
N ASN A 6 0.16 42.60 -15.62
CA ASN A 6 1.08 41.78 -14.82
C ASN A 6 0.82 41.94 -13.31
N GLU A 7 0.52 43.15 -12.85
CA GLU A 7 0.16 43.38 -11.45
C GLU A 7 -1.15 42.67 -11.10
N LEU A 8 -2.13 42.68 -12.01
CA LEU A 8 -3.40 41.97 -11.81
C LEU A 8 -3.17 40.46 -11.68
N LEU A 9 -2.38 39.86 -12.57
CA LEU A 9 -2.05 38.43 -12.52
C LEU A 9 -1.30 38.07 -11.24
N SER A 10 -0.33 38.89 -10.83
CA SER A 10 0.40 38.69 -9.56
C SER A 10 -0.51 38.81 -8.34
N VAL A 11 -1.53 39.67 -8.37
CA VAL A 11 -2.54 39.79 -7.31
C VAL A 11 -3.48 38.57 -7.30
N ILE A 12 -3.88 38.06 -8.48
CA ILE A 12 -4.71 36.86 -8.61
C ILE A 12 -4.00 35.64 -8.00
N LEU A 13 -2.71 35.44 -8.29
CA LEU A 13 -1.92 34.34 -7.72
C LEU A 13 -1.88 34.39 -6.18
N ARG A 14 -1.92 35.58 -5.59
CA ARG A 14 -1.88 35.81 -4.13
C ARG A 14 -3.26 35.97 -3.50
N ALA A 15 -4.33 35.70 -4.24
CA ALA A 15 -5.69 35.83 -3.72
C ALA A 15 -5.99 34.74 -2.66
N PRO A 16 -6.72 35.07 -1.58
CA PRO A 16 -7.11 34.11 -0.56
C PRO A 16 -8.32 33.28 -1.00
N VAL A 17 -8.10 32.33 -1.90
CA VAL A 17 -9.12 31.41 -2.43
C VAL A 17 -8.90 30.00 -1.90
N ASP A 18 -9.87 29.09 -2.06
CA ASP A 18 -9.64 27.70 -1.65
C ASP A 18 -8.77 26.95 -2.68
N LEU A 19 -9.04 27.13 -3.97
CA LEU A 19 -8.35 26.46 -5.07
C LEU A 19 -7.80 27.47 -6.09
N LEU A 20 -6.51 27.33 -6.41
CA LEU A 20 -5.89 27.95 -7.57
C LEU A 20 -5.71 26.89 -8.67
N TRP A 21 -6.48 27.00 -9.75
CA TRP A 21 -6.33 26.14 -10.92
C TRP A 21 -5.41 26.81 -11.95
N ASN A 22 -4.25 26.23 -12.19
CA ASN A 22 -3.31 26.73 -13.19
C ASN A 22 -3.41 25.94 -14.50
N GLY A 23 -4.19 26.46 -15.45
CA GLY A 23 -4.28 25.94 -16.83
C GLY A 23 -3.48 26.77 -17.85
N GLY A 24 -2.61 27.68 -17.39
CA GLY A 24 -1.84 28.56 -18.26
C GLY A 24 -0.55 27.91 -18.77
N ILE A 25 0.09 28.57 -19.75
CA ILE A 25 1.43 28.22 -20.23
C ILE A 25 2.45 29.09 -19.51
N GLY A 26 3.52 28.48 -19.00
CA GLY A 26 4.65 29.16 -18.35
C GLY A 26 4.70 28.96 -16.84
N THR A 27 5.77 29.46 -16.22
CA THR A 27 6.08 29.24 -14.80
C THR A 27 5.81 30.49 -13.98
N TYR A 28 4.71 30.42 -13.23
CA TYR A 28 4.13 31.52 -12.46
C TYR A 28 4.62 31.57 -11.01
N VAL A 29 5.12 30.45 -10.49
CA VAL A 29 5.52 30.33 -9.08
C VAL A 29 6.89 29.67 -8.96
N LYS A 30 7.78 30.29 -8.18
CA LYS A 30 9.11 29.76 -7.84
C LYS A 30 9.31 29.67 -6.32
N ALA A 31 10.41 29.10 -5.85
CA ALA A 31 10.84 29.28 -4.47
C ALA A 31 11.52 30.64 -4.27
N THR A 32 11.52 31.10 -3.03
CA THR A 32 12.24 32.29 -2.57
C THR A 32 13.74 32.20 -2.88
N GLY A 33 14.30 30.98 -2.79
CA GLY A 33 15.70 30.69 -3.08
C GLY A 33 16.06 30.53 -4.56
N GLU A 34 15.16 30.87 -5.48
CA GLU A 34 15.40 30.91 -6.93
C GLU A 34 15.29 32.35 -7.42
N THR A 35 16.15 32.77 -8.35
CA THR A 35 15.95 34.05 -9.04
C THR A 35 14.94 33.88 -10.17
N HIS A 36 14.36 34.97 -10.66
CA HIS A 36 13.49 34.90 -11.83
C HIS A 36 14.23 34.36 -13.07
N ALA A 37 15.51 34.72 -13.22
CA ALA A 37 16.34 34.28 -14.33
C ALA A 37 16.60 32.76 -14.31
N ASP A 38 16.70 32.14 -13.14
CA ASP A 38 16.96 30.69 -13.00
C ASP A 38 15.81 29.84 -13.56
N VAL A 39 14.58 30.38 -13.58
CA VAL A 39 13.37 29.67 -14.03
C VAL A 39 13.35 29.47 -15.55
N GLY A 40 14.04 30.32 -16.31
CA GLY A 40 14.11 30.22 -17.77
C GLY A 40 12.89 30.75 -18.54
N ASP A 41 11.84 31.21 -17.86
CA ASP A 41 10.63 31.78 -18.48
C ASP A 41 10.55 33.31 -18.30
N ARG A 42 11.23 34.04 -19.19
CA ARG A 42 11.32 35.51 -19.10
C ARG A 42 9.98 36.22 -19.29
N ALA A 43 9.02 35.60 -19.98
CA ALA A 43 7.73 36.22 -20.25
C ALA A 43 6.92 36.45 -18.96
N ASN A 44 7.10 35.56 -17.98
CA ASN A 44 6.40 35.61 -16.69
C ASN A 44 7.22 36.25 -15.56
N ASP A 45 8.44 36.73 -15.81
CA ASP A 45 9.30 37.32 -14.76
C ASP A 45 8.61 38.46 -14.00
N GLY A 46 7.89 39.33 -14.71
CA GLY A 46 7.23 40.50 -14.14
C GLY A 46 5.95 40.21 -13.34
N LEU A 47 5.45 38.98 -13.35
CA LEU A 47 4.23 38.57 -12.63
C LEU A 47 4.46 37.42 -11.63
N ARG A 48 5.60 36.72 -11.74
CA ARG A 48 5.93 35.53 -10.95
C ARG A 48 6.00 35.85 -9.45
N VAL A 49 5.49 34.93 -8.64
CA VAL A 49 5.49 35.02 -7.17
C VAL A 49 6.24 33.84 -6.56
N ASN A 50 6.50 33.89 -5.25
CA ASN A 50 7.07 32.77 -4.51
C ASN A 50 5.97 31.85 -3.96
N GLY A 51 6.27 30.56 -3.79
CA GLY A 51 5.34 29.58 -3.24
C GLY A 51 4.81 29.97 -1.86
N GLY A 52 5.67 30.54 -1.01
CA GLY A 52 5.30 31.06 0.30
C GLY A 52 4.42 32.32 0.29
N GLU A 53 4.23 32.97 -0.87
CA GLU A 53 3.33 34.13 -1.01
C GLU A 53 1.90 33.73 -1.41
N LEU A 54 1.70 32.47 -1.80
CA LEU A 54 0.38 31.97 -2.15
C LEU A 54 -0.51 31.89 -0.92
N ARG A 55 -1.77 32.31 -1.09
CA ARG A 55 -2.79 32.31 -0.02
C ARG A 55 -3.92 31.34 -0.29
N CYS A 56 -3.80 30.54 -1.36
CA CYS A 56 -4.73 29.47 -1.63
C CYS A 56 -4.50 28.27 -0.71
N LYS A 57 -5.54 27.45 -0.49
CA LYS A 57 -5.37 26.20 0.28
C LYS A 57 -4.83 25.08 -0.60
N MET A 58 -5.25 25.05 -1.86
CA MET A 58 -4.94 23.98 -2.81
C MET A 58 -4.58 24.56 -4.18
N VAL A 59 -3.70 23.87 -4.89
CA VAL A 59 -3.35 24.14 -6.28
C VAL A 59 -3.59 22.89 -7.10
N GLY A 60 -4.17 23.06 -8.29
CA GLY A 60 -4.19 22.04 -9.35
C GLY A 60 -3.48 22.57 -10.58
N GLU A 61 -2.44 21.89 -11.04
CA GLU A 61 -1.68 22.22 -12.25
C GLU A 61 -2.22 21.50 -13.49
N GLY A 62 -3.24 22.09 -14.13
CA GLY A 62 -3.76 21.58 -15.41
C GLY A 62 -2.82 21.82 -16.60
N GLY A 63 -1.91 22.80 -16.50
CA GLY A 63 -0.83 23.03 -17.46
C GLY A 63 0.51 22.45 -17.00
N ASN A 64 1.48 22.34 -17.92
CA ASN A 64 2.84 21.90 -17.60
C ASN A 64 3.69 23.05 -17.04
N LEU A 65 4.50 22.74 -16.02
CA LEU A 65 5.51 23.61 -15.42
C LEU A 65 4.97 24.96 -14.94
N GLY A 66 3.73 24.96 -14.42
CA GLY A 66 3.10 26.11 -13.79
C GLY A 66 3.91 26.64 -12.60
N PHE A 67 4.56 25.70 -11.90
CA PHE A 67 5.43 25.92 -10.76
C PHE A 67 6.80 25.29 -11.03
N THR A 68 7.85 25.92 -10.53
CA THR A 68 9.12 25.19 -10.31
C THR A 68 8.92 24.12 -9.24
N GLN A 69 9.71 23.05 -9.26
CA GLN A 69 9.64 22.01 -8.23
C GLN A 69 9.92 22.56 -6.83
N ARG A 70 10.91 23.45 -6.68
CA ARG A 70 11.22 24.09 -5.40
C ARG A 70 10.07 24.99 -4.93
N GLY A 71 9.39 25.68 -5.85
CA GLY A 71 8.18 26.47 -5.55
C GLY A 71 7.03 25.62 -5.03
N ARG A 72 6.80 24.44 -5.60
CA ARG A 72 5.80 23.47 -5.09
C ARG A 72 6.12 23.05 -3.66
N VAL A 73 7.38 22.70 -3.40
CA VAL A 73 7.85 22.31 -2.06
C VAL A 73 7.72 23.46 -1.07
N GLU A 74 8.07 24.70 -1.45
CA GLU A 74 7.89 25.87 -0.59
C GLU A 74 6.42 26.11 -0.22
N PHE A 75 5.51 26.03 -1.18
CA PHE A 75 4.07 26.13 -0.92
C PHE A 75 3.56 24.99 -0.01
N ALA A 76 4.00 23.76 -0.25
CA ALA A 76 3.64 22.60 0.57
C ALA A 76 4.14 22.72 2.02
N LEU A 77 5.36 23.22 2.22
CA LEU A 77 5.92 23.48 3.56
C LEU A 77 5.18 24.60 4.30
N ALA A 78 4.57 25.54 3.57
CA ALA A 78 3.69 26.57 4.15
C ALA A 78 2.27 26.06 4.49
N GLY A 79 1.98 24.77 4.26
CA GLY A 79 0.69 24.14 4.55
C GLY A 79 -0.27 24.06 3.36
N GLY A 80 0.17 24.49 2.17
CA GLY A 80 -0.58 24.33 0.92
C GLY A 80 -0.64 22.89 0.44
N LEU A 81 -1.69 22.53 -0.30
CA LEU A 81 -1.82 21.20 -0.92
C LEU A 81 -1.58 21.33 -2.42
N ILE A 82 -0.58 20.61 -2.94
CA ILE A 82 -0.21 20.62 -4.35
C ILE A 82 0.50 19.29 -4.68
N TYR A 83 0.28 18.78 -5.88
CA TYR A 83 1.05 17.67 -6.44
C TYR A 83 2.16 18.21 -7.35
N THR A 84 2.73 17.38 -8.21
CA THR A 84 3.38 17.88 -9.42
C THR A 84 2.34 17.94 -10.54
N ASP A 85 2.56 18.80 -11.52
CA ASP A 85 1.82 18.83 -12.79
C ASP A 85 1.62 17.44 -13.41
N ALA A 86 2.65 16.59 -13.40
CA ALA A 86 2.58 15.22 -13.91
C ALA A 86 1.53 14.32 -13.21
N ILE A 87 1.04 14.70 -12.02
CA ILE A 87 -0.08 14.04 -11.33
C ILE A 87 -1.40 14.77 -11.63
N ASP A 88 -1.40 16.10 -11.64
CA ASP A 88 -2.61 16.90 -11.83
C ASP A 88 -3.15 16.84 -13.27
N ASN A 89 -2.27 16.62 -14.25
CA ASN A 89 -2.62 16.60 -15.67
C ASN A 89 -2.39 15.24 -16.37
N SER A 90 -2.15 14.16 -15.62
CA SER A 90 -1.86 12.84 -16.17
C SER A 90 -2.97 12.25 -17.04
N ALA A 91 -4.23 12.66 -16.84
CA ALA A 91 -5.37 12.17 -17.59
C ALA A 91 -5.20 12.28 -19.12
N GLY A 92 -4.51 13.31 -19.62
CA GLY A 92 -4.27 13.46 -21.07
C GLY A 92 -3.33 12.38 -21.64
N VAL A 93 -2.30 12.01 -20.89
CA VAL A 93 -1.35 10.95 -21.27
C VAL A 93 -2.03 9.58 -21.15
N ASP A 94 -2.79 9.37 -20.07
CA ASP A 94 -3.52 8.14 -19.79
C ASP A 94 -4.59 7.84 -20.86
N CYS A 95 -5.41 8.84 -21.22
CA CYS A 95 -6.34 8.74 -22.36
C CYS A 95 -5.64 8.30 -23.65
N SER A 96 -4.44 8.84 -23.91
CA SER A 96 -3.68 8.52 -25.11
C SER A 96 -3.15 7.08 -25.07
N ASP A 97 -2.76 6.57 -23.91
CA ASP A 97 -2.31 5.18 -23.74
C ASP A 97 -3.46 4.19 -23.99
N HIS A 98 -4.64 4.46 -23.41
CA HIS A 98 -5.86 3.70 -23.70
C HIS A 98 -6.19 3.71 -25.19
N GLU A 99 -6.21 4.89 -25.83
CA GLU A 99 -6.51 5.02 -27.26
C GLU A 99 -5.53 4.21 -28.13
N VAL A 100 -4.22 4.28 -27.85
CA VAL A 100 -3.21 3.54 -28.59
C VAL A 100 -3.36 2.04 -28.41
N ASN A 101 -3.52 1.56 -27.18
CA ASN A 101 -3.66 0.13 -26.88
C ASN A 101 -4.95 -0.44 -27.49
N ILE A 102 -6.07 0.29 -27.44
CA ILE A 102 -7.32 -0.08 -28.12
C ILE A 102 -7.11 -0.20 -29.64
N LYS A 103 -6.42 0.78 -30.25
CA LYS A 103 -6.13 0.76 -31.70
C LYS A 103 -5.26 -0.42 -32.10
N ILE A 104 -4.30 -0.82 -31.27
CA ILE A 104 -3.46 -2.01 -31.51
C ILE A 104 -4.31 -3.27 -31.46
N ALA A 105 -5.14 -3.44 -30.43
CA ALA A 105 -6.05 -4.59 -30.29
C ALA A 105 -7.00 -4.72 -31.49
N LEU A 106 -7.69 -3.63 -31.85
CA LEU A 106 -8.61 -3.62 -33.00
C LEU A 106 -7.89 -3.74 -34.34
N GLY A 107 -6.64 -3.26 -34.44
CA GLY A 107 -5.82 -3.38 -35.63
C GLY A 107 -5.57 -4.84 -36.03
N ALA A 108 -5.47 -5.75 -35.06
CA ALA A 108 -5.37 -7.18 -35.32
C ALA A 108 -6.67 -7.73 -35.95
N ALA A 109 -7.85 -7.29 -35.51
CA ALA A 109 -9.13 -7.66 -36.11
C ALA A 109 -9.30 -7.10 -37.53
N VAL A 110 -8.85 -5.87 -37.77
CA VAL A 110 -8.84 -5.28 -39.12
C VAL A 110 -7.91 -6.08 -40.05
N ALA A 111 -6.72 -6.43 -39.58
CA ALA A 111 -5.77 -7.24 -40.37
C ALA A 111 -6.31 -8.65 -40.68
N ALA A 112 -7.09 -9.23 -39.77
CA ALA A 112 -7.76 -10.52 -39.97
C ALA A 112 -9.01 -10.43 -40.87
N GLY A 113 -9.41 -9.22 -41.29
CA GLY A 113 -10.59 -8.99 -42.12
C GLY A 113 -11.93 -9.10 -41.38
N THR A 114 -11.92 -9.22 -40.04
CA THR A 114 -13.14 -9.27 -39.22
C THR A 114 -13.77 -7.89 -39.01
N LEU A 115 -13.01 -6.81 -39.16
CA LEU A 115 -13.51 -5.43 -39.11
C LEU A 115 -13.00 -4.61 -40.31
N THR A 116 -13.83 -3.70 -40.82
CA THR A 116 -13.34 -2.61 -41.68
C THR A 116 -12.78 -1.46 -40.85
N LEU A 117 -12.06 -0.54 -41.51
CA LEU A 117 -11.50 0.64 -40.85
C LEU A 117 -12.60 1.58 -40.32
N GLU A 118 -13.70 1.70 -41.05
CA GLU A 118 -14.87 2.49 -40.67
C GLU A 118 -15.52 1.91 -39.41
N GLN A 119 -15.77 0.59 -39.40
CA GLN A 119 -16.32 -0.11 -38.24
C GLN A 119 -15.41 0.01 -37.01
N ARG A 120 -14.08 -0.08 -37.20
CA ARG A 120 -13.10 0.14 -36.12
C ARG A 120 -13.26 1.54 -35.52
N ASN A 121 -13.39 2.56 -36.35
CA ASN A 121 -13.52 3.94 -35.87
C ASN A 121 -14.84 4.17 -35.12
N GLU A 122 -15.93 3.54 -35.55
CA GLU A 122 -17.20 3.54 -34.82
C GLU A 122 -17.06 2.90 -33.44
N VAL A 123 -16.46 1.70 -33.37
CA VAL A 123 -16.18 1.02 -32.09
C VAL A 123 -15.33 1.89 -31.16
N LEU A 124 -14.28 2.55 -31.69
CA LEU A 124 -13.43 3.44 -30.91
C LEU A 124 -14.21 4.62 -30.33
N ALA A 125 -15.05 5.26 -31.15
CA ALA A 125 -15.86 6.40 -30.71
C ALA A 125 -16.89 6.00 -29.64
N ASP A 126 -17.52 4.83 -29.79
CA ASP A 126 -18.52 4.30 -28.86
C ASP A 126 -17.97 4.07 -27.43
N MET A 127 -16.66 3.91 -27.27
CA MET A 127 -16.02 3.62 -25.96
C MET A 127 -15.51 4.87 -25.22
N THR A 128 -15.71 6.06 -25.78
CA THR A 128 -15.14 7.32 -25.25
C THR A 128 -15.47 7.56 -23.77
N ASP A 129 -16.74 7.42 -23.39
CA ASP A 129 -17.17 7.68 -22.01
C ASP A 129 -16.57 6.66 -21.03
N GLU A 130 -16.50 5.38 -21.43
CA GLU A 130 -15.92 4.31 -20.61
C GLU A 130 -14.41 4.49 -20.43
N VAL A 131 -13.68 4.90 -21.48
CA VAL A 131 -12.26 5.26 -21.37
C VAL A 131 -12.09 6.45 -20.41
N GLY A 132 -13.01 7.42 -20.45
CA GLY A 132 -13.03 8.53 -19.50
C GLY A 132 -13.10 8.07 -18.04
N GLU A 133 -13.99 7.12 -17.71
CA GLU A 133 -14.08 6.58 -16.35
C GLU A 133 -12.84 5.78 -15.95
N LEU A 134 -12.29 4.94 -16.83
CA LEU A 134 -11.05 4.19 -16.56
C LEU A 134 -9.89 5.13 -16.19
N VAL A 135 -9.73 6.22 -16.96
CA VAL A 135 -8.71 7.24 -16.71
C VAL A 135 -8.97 7.95 -15.39
N LEU A 136 -10.21 8.34 -15.11
CA LEU A 136 -10.55 9.00 -13.84
C LEU A 136 -10.28 8.08 -12.64
N ASP A 137 -10.56 6.80 -12.75
CA ASP A 137 -10.31 5.82 -11.69
C ASP A 137 -8.81 5.65 -11.40
N ASP A 138 -7.96 5.55 -12.43
CA ASP A 138 -6.49 5.49 -12.23
C ASP A 138 -5.95 6.77 -11.55
N ASN A 139 -6.41 7.93 -12.01
CA ASN A 139 -6.00 9.23 -11.46
C ASN A 139 -6.48 9.43 -10.01
N ARG A 140 -7.71 9.00 -9.67
CA ARG A 140 -8.22 9.00 -8.28
C ARG A 140 -7.38 8.09 -7.39
N ALA A 141 -7.08 6.88 -7.83
CA ALA A 141 -6.28 5.92 -7.06
C ALA A 141 -4.86 6.45 -6.76
N GLN A 142 -4.24 7.10 -7.75
CA GLN A 142 -2.94 7.75 -7.59
C GLN A 142 -2.98 8.92 -6.59
N GLY A 143 -3.99 9.78 -6.66
CA GLY A 143 -4.19 10.87 -5.71
C GLY A 143 -4.38 10.36 -4.27
N LEU A 144 -5.16 9.29 -4.10
CA LEU A 144 -5.36 8.65 -2.80
C LEU A 144 -4.06 8.06 -2.25
N ALA A 145 -3.24 7.41 -3.09
CA ALA A 145 -1.95 6.87 -2.67
C ALA A 145 -1.03 7.96 -2.09
N LEU A 146 -1.00 9.14 -2.72
CA LEU A 146 -0.25 10.31 -2.25
C LEU A 146 -0.83 10.90 -0.95
N ALA A 147 -2.16 10.94 -0.81
CA ALA A 147 -2.82 11.39 0.40
C ALA A 147 -2.46 10.50 1.61
N ILE A 148 -2.46 9.17 1.42
CA ILE A 148 -2.05 8.22 2.47
C ILE A 148 -0.54 8.36 2.76
N ALA A 149 0.30 8.50 1.74
CA ALA A 149 1.75 8.70 1.92
C ALA A 149 2.06 9.96 2.77
N ARG A 150 1.32 11.06 2.54
CA ARG A 150 1.44 12.28 3.35
C ARG A 150 1.13 12.02 4.84
N ARG A 151 0.12 11.21 5.16
CA ARG A 151 -0.21 10.84 6.55
C ARG A 151 0.91 10.04 7.22
N GLN A 152 1.69 9.29 6.44
CA GLN A 152 2.83 8.49 6.92
C GLN A 152 4.19 9.19 6.77
N ALA A 153 4.23 10.46 6.34
CA ALA A 153 5.46 11.16 5.99
C ALA A 153 6.52 11.17 7.10
N LEU A 154 6.12 11.52 8.33
CA LEU A 154 7.02 11.52 9.49
C LEU A 154 7.32 10.10 10.00
N PRO A 155 6.34 9.22 10.28
CA PRO A 155 6.63 7.87 10.77
C PRO A 155 7.53 7.04 9.85
N MET A 156 7.49 7.30 8.53
CA MET A 156 8.27 6.58 7.52
C MET A 156 9.44 7.39 6.96
N VAL A 157 9.78 8.56 7.51
CA VAL A 157 10.82 9.45 6.96
C VAL A 157 12.17 8.75 6.76
N ASN A 158 12.57 7.88 7.69
CA ASN A 158 13.82 7.12 7.59
C ASN A 158 13.76 6.03 6.51
N VAL A 159 12.58 5.47 6.24
CA VAL A 159 12.38 4.53 5.13
C VAL A 159 12.49 5.29 3.81
N HIS A 160 11.82 6.44 3.69
CA HIS A 160 11.85 7.24 2.46
C HIS A 160 13.27 7.75 2.15
N SER A 161 14.05 8.15 3.16
CA SER A 161 15.45 8.53 2.97
C SER A 161 16.30 7.37 2.43
N ARG A 162 16.17 6.17 2.99
CA ARG A 162 16.89 4.99 2.48
C ARG A 162 16.43 4.62 1.07
N TYR A 163 15.14 4.72 0.79
CA TYR A 163 14.61 4.37 -0.51
C TYR A 163 15.10 5.32 -1.61
N LEU A 164 15.15 6.63 -1.34
CA LEU A 164 15.77 7.61 -2.23
C LEU A 164 17.24 7.25 -2.51
N ASN A 165 18.01 6.88 -1.48
CA ASN A 165 19.40 6.45 -1.63
C ASN A 165 19.52 5.17 -2.48
N THR A 166 18.60 4.20 -2.32
CA THR A 166 18.55 2.98 -3.13
C THR A 166 18.32 3.31 -4.60
N LEU A 167 17.26 4.07 -4.92
CA LEU A 167 16.94 4.46 -6.30
C LEU A 167 18.08 5.24 -6.97
N GLU A 168 18.78 6.10 -6.23
CA GLU A 168 19.97 6.78 -6.76
C GLU A 168 21.14 5.82 -6.99
N SER A 169 21.41 4.91 -6.06
CA SER A 169 22.51 3.96 -6.16
C SER A 169 22.33 2.96 -7.31
N GLU A 170 21.08 2.65 -7.65
CA GLU A 170 20.69 1.78 -8.77
C GLU A 170 20.62 2.55 -10.10
N GLY A 171 20.78 3.88 -10.08
CA GLY A 171 20.77 4.73 -11.26
C GLY A 171 19.37 5.07 -11.79
N TRP A 172 18.32 4.76 -11.03
CA TRP A 172 16.94 5.15 -11.38
C TRP A 172 16.69 6.63 -11.16
N LEU A 173 17.24 7.20 -10.09
CA LEU A 173 16.96 8.56 -9.64
C LEU A 173 18.22 9.43 -9.62
N ASN A 174 18.05 10.73 -9.89
CA ASN A 174 19.03 11.75 -9.56
C ASN A 174 18.34 12.85 -8.74
N ARG A 175 18.53 12.86 -7.41
CA ARG A 175 17.81 13.82 -6.54
C ARG A 175 18.09 15.26 -6.87
N ALA A 176 19.31 15.58 -7.33
CA ALA A 176 19.68 16.94 -7.66
C ALA A 176 18.94 17.46 -8.90
N LEU A 177 18.75 16.59 -9.91
CA LEU A 177 17.96 16.91 -11.12
C LEU A 177 16.49 17.15 -10.77
N GLU A 178 15.95 16.31 -9.87
CA GLU A 178 14.55 16.33 -9.45
C GLU A 178 14.26 17.29 -8.30
N PHE A 179 15.26 18.06 -7.85
CA PHE A 179 15.17 18.98 -6.71
C PHE A 179 14.66 18.32 -5.41
N LEU A 180 14.93 17.03 -5.23
CA LEU A 180 14.59 16.27 -4.03
C LEU A 180 15.57 16.57 -2.88
N PRO A 181 15.14 16.40 -1.62
CA PRO A 181 15.95 16.78 -0.47
C PRO A 181 17.15 15.85 -0.26
N THR A 182 18.27 16.45 0.14
CA THR A 182 19.45 15.73 0.63
C THR A 182 19.18 15.06 1.98
N ASP A 183 20.00 14.07 2.35
CA ASP A 183 19.90 13.39 3.65
C ASP A 183 19.94 14.38 4.83
N ARG A 184 20.76 15.44 4.73
CA ARG A 184 20.82 16.51 5.74
C ARG A 184 19.49 17.25 5.88
N GLN A 185 18.86 17.61 4.76
CA GLN A 185 17.56 18.29 4.76
C GLN A 185 16.44 17.38 5.28
N ILE A 186 16.49 16.08 4.97
CA ILE A 186 15.53 15.10 5.50
C ILE A 186 15.69 14.99 7.03
N ALA A 187 16.93 14.92 7.55
CA ALA A 187 17.19 14.87 8.99
C ALA A 187 16.73 16.15 9.72
N GLU A 188 16.94 17.33 9.11
CA GLU A 188 16.43 18.62 9.62
C GLU A 188 14.90 18.62 9.69
N ARG A 189 14.22 18.15 8.64
CA ARG A 189 12.75 18.04 8.61
C ARG A 189 12.21 17.05 9.64
N GLN A 190 12.85 15.89 9.77
CA GLN A 190 12.51 14.90 10.81
C GLN A 190 12.61 15.52 12.21
N SER A 191 13.68 16.27 12.49
CA SER A 191 13.86 16.95 13.77
C SER A 191 12.79 18.03 14.01
N ALA A 192 12.27 18.63 12.93
CA ALA A 192 11.14 19.56 12.96
C ALA A 192 9.76 18.86 12.95
N GLY A 193 9.70 17.52 13.04
CA GLY A 193 8.44 16.77 13.09
C GLY A 193 7.74 16.62 11.73
N THR A 194 8.48 16.73 10.62
CA THR A 194 7.94 16.55 9.26
C THR A 194 8.79 15.55 8.45
N GLY A 195 8.40 15.29 7.19
CA GLY A 195 9.08 14.34 6.31
C GLY A 195 9.16 14.87 4.87
N LEU A 196 9.01 13.98 3.89
CA LEU A 196 8.79 14.40 2.51
C LEU A 196 7.43 15.11 2.37
N THR A 197 7.41 16.10 1.50
CA THR A 197 6.20 16.83 1.09
C THR A 197 5.49 16.09 -0.04
N THR A 198 4.23 16.44 -0.30
CA THR A 198 3.45 15.78 -1.35
C THR A 198 4.07 15.90 -2.75
N PRO A 199 4.61 17.05 -3.20
CA PRO A 199 5.32 17.14 -4.48
C PRO A 199 6.56 16.24 -4.57
N GLU A 200 7.26 16.02 -3.46
CA GLU A 200 8.40 15.10 -3.41
C GLU A 200 7.93 13.64 -3.46
N PHE A 201 6.78 13.32 -2.85
CA PHE A 201 6.14 12.01 -3.01
C PHE A 201 5.63 11.77 -4.43
N SER A 202 5.13 12.79 -5.14
CA SER A 202 4.73 12.68 -6.54
C SER A 202 5.89 12.23 -7.43
N VAL A 203 7.07 12.82 -7.22
CA VAL A 203 8.30 12.41 -7.91
C VAL A 203 8.69 10.99 -7.50
N LEU A 204 8.78 10.70 -6.20
CA LEU A 204 9.15 9.37 -5.72
C LEU A 204 8.22 8.27 -6.25
N LEU A 205 6.91 8.51 -6.27
CA LEU A 205 5.91 7.62 -6.83
C LEU A 205 6.19 7.28 -8.30
N ALA A 206 6.50 8.30 -9.11
CA ALA A 206 6.80 8.11 -10.53
C ALA A 206 8.03 7.21 -10.72
N TYR A 207 9.13 7.51 -10.02
CA TYR A 207 10.36 6.71 -10.11
C TYR A 207 10.19 5.28 -9.59
N THR A 208 9.42 5.09 -8.51
CA THR A 208 9.04 3.75 -8.04
C THR A 208 8.32 2.96 -9.12
N LYS A 209 7.28 3.53 -9.73
CA LYS A 209 6.52 2.83 -10.78
C LYS A 209 7.40 2.53 -11.99
N THR A 210 8.22 3.48 -12.43
CA THR A 210 9.15 3.28 -13.55
C THR A 210 10.13 2.15 -13.30
N ALA A 211 10.79 2.13 -12.14
CA ALA A 211 11.75 1.08 -11.78
C ALA A 211 11.07 -0.29 -11.70
N ASN A 212 9.94 -0.36 -11.00
CA ASN A 212 9.19 -1.61 -10.79
C ASN A 212 8.66 -2.18 -12.11
N VAL A 213 8.04 -1.37 -12.96
CA VAL A 213 7.55 -1.82 -14.28
C VAL A 213 8.72 -2.33 -15.14
N ALA A 214 9.85 -1.62 -15.17
CA ALA A 214 11.01 -2.04 -15.96
C ALA A 214 11.62 -3.37 -15.49
N GLU A 215 11.58 -3.68 -14.19
CA GLU A 215 11.96 -5.00 -13.67
C GLU A 215 10.93 -6.08 -14.01
N MET A 216 9.64 -5.80 -13.81
CA MET A 216 8.56 -6.75 -14.11
C MET A 216 8.52 -7.13 -15.59
N VAL A 217 8.62 -6.16 -16.50
CA VAL A 217 8.62 -6.42 -17.96
C VAL A 217 9.76 -7.33 -18.40
N ARG A 218 10.92 -7.28 -17.71
CA ARG A 218 12.08 -8.14 -18.00
C ARG A 218 12.00 -9.54 -17.40
N SER A 219 11.02 -9.79 -16.54
CA SER A 219 10.80 -11.09 -15.89
C SER A 219 9.77 -11.96 -16.63
N ASP A 220 9.47 -13.14 -16.10
CA ASP A 220 8.38 -14.00 -16.57
C ASP A 220 7.02 -13.69 -15.91
N LEU A 221 6.97 -12.75 -14.96
CA LEU A 221 5.73 -12.38 -14.25
C LEU A 221 4.59 -11.97 -15.20
N PRO A 222 4.80 -11.09 -16.21
CA PRO A 222 3.71 -10.67 -17.09
C PRO A 222 3.15 -11.78 -17.99
N ASP A 223 3.84 -12.91 -18.09
CA ASP A 223 3.40 -14.08 -18.87
C ASP A 223 2.57 -15.07 -18.04
N ASP A 224 2.50 -14.87 -16.72
CA ASP A 224 1.74 -15.75 -15.83
C ASP A 224 0.25 -15.73 -16.21
N ALA A 225 -0.30 -16.91 -16.51
CA ALA A 225 -1.69 -17.05 -16.93
C ALA A 225 -2.68 -16.53 -15.88
N TYR A 226 -2.27 -16.50 -14.61
CA TYR A 226 -3.07 -15.95 -13.52
C TYR A 226 -3.33 -14.43 -13.69
N LEU A 227 -2.49 -13.71 -14.45
CA LEU A 227 -2.61 -12.26 -14.70
C LEU A 227 -3.37 -11.91 -15.98
N GLU A 228 -3.89 -12.89 -16.72
CA GLU A 228 -4.75 -12.60 -17.89
C GLU A 228 -6.00 -11.76 -17.55
N PRO A 229 -6.68 -11.95 -16.40
CA PRO A 229 -7.77 -11.07 -16.00
C PRO A 229 -7.32 -9.61 -15.81
N ASP A 230 -6.10 -9.36 -15.32
CA ASP A 230 -5.54 -8.01 -15.19
C ASP A 230 -5.28 -7.37 -16.56
N LEU A 231 -4.82 -8.14 -17.55
CA LEU A 231 -4.72 -7.68 -18.94
C LEU A 231 -6.09 -7.32 -19.52
N VAL A 232 -7.09 -8.18 -19.32
CA VAL A 232 -8.42 -7.98 -19.91
C VAL A 232 -9.11 -6.76 -19.29
N ARG A 233 -9.01 -6.59 -17.97
CA ARG A 233 -9.63 -5.47 -17.23
C ARG A 233 -9.10 -4.09 -17.63
N TYR A 234 -7.91 -4.01 -18.20
CA TYR A 234 -7.38 -2.76 -18.76
C TYR A 234 -8.25 -2.19 -19.89
N PHE A 235 -8.90 -3.05 -20.67
CA PHE A 235 -9.68 -2.63 -21.84
C PHE A 235 -11.15 -2.38 -21.49
N PRO A 236 -11.86 -1.49 -22.23
CA PRO A 236 -13.31 -1.32 -22.11
C PRO A 236 -14.10 -2.63 -22.23
N GLN A 237 -15.22 -2.76 -21.51
CA GLN A 237 -16.05 -3.96 -21.39
C GLN A 237 -16.50 -4.52 -22.74
N ARG A 238 -16.70 -3.67 -23.75
CA ARG A 238 -17.02 -4.13 -25.11
C ARG A 238 -15.87 -4.95 -25.70
N LEU A 239 -14.63 -4.48 -25.58
CA LEU A 239 -13.46 -5.19 -26.09
C LEU A 239 -13.21 -6.49 -25.33
N GLN A 240 -13.43 -6.48 -24.00
CA GLN A 240 -13.32 -7.68 -23.19
C GLN A 240 -14.23 -8.81 -23.70
N ARG A 241 -15.42 -8.47 -24.20
CA ARG A 241 -16.43 -9.44 -24.67
C ARG A 241 -16.25 -9.82 -26.14
N GLU A 242 -16.05 -8.83 -27.01
CA GLU A 242 -16.08 -9.00 -28.47
C GLU A 242 -14.69 -9.28 -29.08
N PHE A 243 -13.61 -8.86 -28.40
CA PHE A 243 -12.24 -8.88 -28.93
C PHE A 243 -11.25 -9.53 -27.96
N HIS A 244 -11.73 -10.48 -27.15
CA HIS A 244 -10.94 -11.15 -26.11
C HIS A 244 -9.66 -11.80 -26.66
N ASP A 245 -9.75 -12.53 -27.77
CA ASP A 245 -8.59 -13.19 -28.38
C ASP A 245 -7.55 -12.20 -28.90
N GLN A 246 -7.99 -11.04 -29.41
CA GLN A 246 -7.09 -9.96 -29.82
C GLN A 246 -6.41 -9.29 -28.63
N ILE A 247 -7.09 -9.19 -27.48
CA ILE A 247 -6.49 -8.73 -26.21
C ILE A 247 -5.43 -9.74 -25.73
N LEU A 248 -5.74 -11.04 -25.71
CA LEU A 248 -4.77 -12.06 -25.27
C LEU A 248 -3.53 -12.11 -26.16
N GLY A 249 -3.69 -11.84 -27.47
CA GLY A 249 -2.62 -11.72 -28.45
C GLY A 249 -2.01 -10.32 -28.59
N HIS A 250 -2.33 -9.38 -27.69
CA HIS A 250 -1.89 -7.99 -27.79
C HIS A 250 -0.36 -7.87 -27.77
N ARG A 251 0.21 -7.10 -28.70
CA ARG A 251 1.67 -6.97 -28.85
C ARG A 251 2.36 -6.39 -27.62
N LEU A 252 1.66 -5.53 -26.86
CA LEU A 252 2.15 -4.92 -25.61
C LEU A 252 1.55 -5.58 -24.36
N ARG A 253 1.11 -6.85 -24.46
CA ARG A 253 0.53 -7.60 -23.33
C ARG A 253 1.40 -7.50 -22.07
N ARG A 254 2.71 -7.70 -22.22
CA ARG A 254 3.65 -7.73 -21.10
C ARG A 254 3.74 -6.37 -20.41
N GLU A 255 3.83 -5.31 -21.20
CA GLU A 255 3.90 -3.93 -20.71
C GLU A 255 2.60 -3.50 -20.04
N ILE A 256 1.43 -3.84 -20.60
CA ILE A 256 0.13 -3.54 -19.99
C ILE A 256 -0.02 -4.27 -18.66
N VAL A 257 0.26 -5.58 -18.62
CA VAL A 257 0.16 -6.37 -17.37
C VAL A 257 1.09 -5.83 -16.30
N ALA A 258 2.37 -5.59 -16.64
CA ALA A 258 3.34 -5.06 -15.69
C ALA A 258 2.92 -3.68 -15.15
N THR A 259 2.43 -2.80 -16.02
CA THR A 259 1.97 -1.46 -15.63
C THR A 259 0.75 -1.53 -14.71
N GLN A 260 -0.26 -2.34 -15.08
CA GLN A 260 -1.48 -2.50 -14.28
C GLN A 260 -1.19 -3.10 -12.90
N VAL A 261 -0.41 -4.18 -12.85
CA VAL A 261 -0.06 -4.83 -11.58
C VAL A 261 0.81 -3.91 -10.72
N CYS A 262 1.76 -3.19 -11.31
CA CYS A 262 2.56 -2.21 -10.57
C CYS A 262 1.72 -1.04 -10.04
N ASN A 263 0.78 -0.51 -10.83
CA ASN A 263 -0.13 0.54 -10.39
C ASN A 263 -0.95 0.06 -9.20
N GLN A 264 -1.57 -1.12 -9.27
CA GLN A 264 -2.34 -1.66 -8.14
C GLN A 264 -1.45 -1.92 -6.91
N LEU A 265 -0.27 -2.52 -7.08
CA LEU A 265 0.69 -2.77 -6.00
C LEU A 265 1.00 -1.49 -5.21
N VAL A 266 1.38 -0.44 -5.93
CA VAL A 266 1.78 0.84 -5.34
C VAL A 266 0.59 1.60 -4.77
N ASN A 267 -0.55 1.63 -5.49
CA ASN A 267 -1.75 2.35 -5.06
C ASN A 267 -2.33 1.72 -3.77
N LEU A 268 -2.43 0.40 -3.72
CA LEU A 268 -3.01 -0.32 -2.59
C LEU A 268 -2.04 -0.46 -1.43
N SER A 269 -0.72 -0.58 -1.66
CA SER A 269 0.26 -0.92 -0.60
C SER A 269 1.15 0.24 -0.17
N GLY A 270 1.31 1.26 -1.02
CA GLY A 270 2.12 2.45 -0.77
C GLY A 270 3.45 2.47 -1.52
N ILE A 271 4.01 3.67 -1.66
CA ILE A 271 5.17 4.00 -2.51
C ILE A 271 6.42 3.19 -2.15
N SER A 272 6.71 3.00 -0.86
CA SER A 272 7.92 2.29 -0.42
C SER A 272 7.64 0.84 -0.01
N PHE A 273 6.57 0.22 -0.51
CA PHE A 273 6.16 -1.11 -0.08
C PHE A 273 7.18 -2.18 -0.48
N ASP A 274 7.49 -2.27 -1.78
CA ASP A 274 8.46 -3.23 -2.32
C ASP A 274 9.85 -3.06 -1.69
N HIS A 275 10.32 -1.81 -1.55
CA HIS A 275 11.60 -1.52 -0.90
C HIS A 275 11.67 -2.05 0.54
N ARG A 276 10.61 -1.86 1.34
CA ARG A 276 10.59 -2.36 2.72
C ARG A 276 10.61 -3.87 2.77
N LEU A 277 9.84 -4.54 1.90
CA LEU A 277 9.82 -6.00 1.84
C LEU A 277 11.16 -6.55 1.33
N SER A 278 11.80 -5.86 0.39
CA SER A 278 13.13 -6.22 -0.10
C SER A 278 14.19 -6.07 1.00
N GLU A 279 14.18 -4.98 1.76
CA GLU A 279 15.08 -4.80 2.92
C GLU A 279 14.93 -5.91 3.97
N GLU A 280 13.72 -6.47 4.10
CA GLU A 280 13.34 -7.44 5.13
C GLU A 280 13.57 -8.89 4.71
N THR A 281 13.30 -9.23 3.44
CA THR A 281 13.36 -10.60 2.91
C THR A 281 14.57 -10.88 2.01
N GLY A 282 15.20 -9.83 1.48
CA GLY A 282 16.25 -9.93 0.47
C GLY A 282 15.74 -10.29 -0.94
N LEU A 283 14.43 -10.36 -1.15
CA LEU A 283 13.82 -10.67 -2.44
C LEU A 283 13.62 -9.41 -3.29
N GLY A 284 13.63 -9.59 -4.62
CA GLY A 284 13.40 -8.52 -5.58
C GLY A 284 11.91 -8.22 -5.80
N VAL A 285 11.62 -7.14 -6.52
CA VAL A 285 10.24 -6.66 -6.75
C VAL A 285 9.35 -7.71 -7.42
N VAL A 286 9.91 -8.53 -8.31
CA VAL A 286 9.16 -9.58 -9.04
C VAL A 286 8.57 -10.60 -8.06
N GLU A 287 9.37 -11.11 -7.12
CA GLU A 287 8.90 -12.11 -6.16
C GLU A 287 7.95 -11.52 -5.11
N ILE A 288 8.23 -10.29 -4.68
CA ILE A 288 7.33 -9.54 -3.81
C ILE A 288 5.97 -9.35 -4.49
N THR A 289 5.97 -9.05 -5.80
CA THR A 289 4.75 -8.83 -6.57
C THR A 289 3.97 -10.13 -6.76
N ARG A 290 4.62 -11.27 -7.00
CA ARG A 290 3.94 -12.58 -7.05
C ARG A 290 3.18 -12.88 -5.75
N ALA A 291 3.87 -12.73 -4.62
CA ALA A 291 3.24 -12.94 -3.31
C ALA A 291 2.13 -11.89 -3.05
N TRP A 292 2.33 -10.64 -3.47
CA TRP A 292 1.32 -9.59 -3.34
C TRP A 292 0.07 -9.85 -4.17
N VAL A 293 0.20 -10.29 -5.43
CA VAL A 293 -0.95 -10.66 -6.27
C VAL A 293 -1.73 -11.82 -5.63
N ALA A 294 -1.04 -12.82 -5.09
CA ALA A 294 -1.70 -13.90 -4.36
C ALA A 294 -2.50 -13.36 -3.17
N VAL A 295 -1.89 -12.49 -2.35
CA VAL A 295 -2.54 -11.87 -1.19
C VAL A 295 -3.71 -10.97 -1.60
N ARG A 296 -3.57 -10.20 -2.68
CA ARG A 296 -4.65 -9.37 -3.26
C ARG A 296 -5.91 -10.19 -3.44
N ASP A 297 -5.79 -11.37 -4.03
CA ASP A 297 -6.94 -12.20 -4.40
C ASP A 297 -7.37 -13.16 -3.28
N ILE A 298 -6.47 -13.56 -2.38
CA ILE A 298 -6.80 -14.32 -1.16
C ILE A 298 -7.74 -13.50 -0.25
N PHE A 299 -7.49 -12.21 -0.09
CA PHE A 299 -8.31 -11.34 0.77
C PHE A 299 -9.43 -10.60 0.03
N GLY A 300 -9.39 -10.53 -1.30
CA GLY A 300 -10.26 -9.62 -2.05
C GLY A 300 -9.94 -8.16 -1.72
N LEU A 301 -8.65 -7.80 -1.80
CA LEU A 301 -8.17 -6.47 -1.38
C LEU A 301 -8.76 -5.36 -2.22
N VAL A 302 -8.99 -5.59 -3.51
CA VAL A 302 -9.59 -4.60 -4.43
C VAL A 302 -10.99 -4.24 -3.96
N GLU A 303 -11.84 -5.24 -3.72
CA GLU A 303 -13.22 -5.01 -3.27
C GLU A 303 -13.30 -4.39 -1.87
N LEU A 304 -12.39 -4.77 -0.97
CA LEU A 304 -12.29 -4.15 0.36
C LEU A 304 -11.83 -2.69 0.27
N TRP A 305 -10.89 -2.39 -0.63
CA TRP A 305 -10.39 -1.04 -0.85
C TRP A 305 -11.50 -0.13 -1.41
N GLU A 306 -12.22 -0.58 -2.42
CA GLU A 306 -13.37 0.14 -3.01
C GLU A 306 -14.46 0.43 -1.97
N GLN A 307 -14.74 -0.50 -1.07
CA GLN A 307 -15.70 -0.28 0.02
C GLN A 307 -15.25 0.81 1.00
N VAL A 308 -13.95 0.91 1.29
CA VAL A 308 -13.39 1.97 2.13
C VAL A 308 -13.37 3.29 1.38
N ASP A 309 -13.06 3.29 0.08
CA ASP A 309 -13.06 4.49 -0.77
C ASP A 309 -14.45 5.10 -0.89
N ALA A 310 -15.47 4.25 -1.06
CA ALA A 310 -16.87 4.65 -1.09
C ALA A 310 -17.39 5.32 0.21
N LEU A 311 -16.62 5.29 1.32
CA LEU A 311 -16.94 6.03 2.53
C LEU A 311 -16.68 7.55 2.41
N GLY A 312 -16.04 7.99 1.33
CA GLY A 312 -15.74 9.40 1.06
C GLY A 312 -16.97 10.30 1.27
N GLY A 313 -16.82 11.33 2.10
CA GLY A 313 -17.90 12.27 2.44
C GLY A 313 -18.92 11.76 3.47
N THR A 314 -18.91 10.47 3.82
CA THR A 314 -19.78 9.87 4.85
C THR A 314 -19.09 9.79 6.21
N VAL A 315 -17.79 9.53 6.22
CA VAL A 315 -16.96 9.47 7.43
C VAL A 315 -15.92 10.59 7.44
N LYS A 316 -15.29 10.84 8.61
CA LYS A 316 -14.14 11.76 8.67
C LYS A 316 -12.96 11.19 7.88
N LEU A 317 -12.23 12.05 7.19
CA LEU A 317 -11.04 11.67 6.41
C LEU A 317 -10.03 10.86 7.24
N ASP A 318 -9.78 11.26 8.50
CA ASP A 318 -8.86 10.52 9.37
C ASP A 318 -9.31 9.06 9.60
N THR A 319 -10.61 8.82 9.80
CA THR A 319 -11.17 7.47 9.95
C THR A 319 -11.01 6.66 8.66
N GLN A 320 -11.24 7.27 7.50
CA GLN A 320 -11.08 6.60 6.21
C GLN A 320 -9.60 6.22 5.96
N LEU A 321 -8.68 7.15 6.23
CA LEU A 321 -7.24 6.91 6.11
C LEU A 321 -6.76 5.81 7.07
N GLU A 322 -7.28 5.77 8.30
CA GLU A 322 -6.98 4.70 9.26
C GLU A 322 -7.39 3.32 8.73
N LEU A 323 -8.59 3.19 8.13
CA LEU A 323 -9.04 1.94 7.52
C LEU A 323 -8.12 1.49 6.36
N PHE A 324 -7.71 2.41 5.47
CA PHE A 324 -6.75 2.10 4.41
C PHE A 324 -5.40 1.63 4.96
N LEU A 325 -4.90 2.26 6.02
CA LEU A 325 -3.64 1.89 6.66
C LEU A 325 -3.71 0.51 7.34
N GLU A 326 -4.86 0.16 7.91
CA GLU A 326 -5.09 -1.18 8.46
C GLU A 326 -5.15 -2.25 7.38
N LEU A 327 -5.84 -2.00 6.26
CA LEU A 327 -5.82 -2.89 5.08
C LEU A 327 -4.39 -3.11 4.57
N ARG A 328 -3.61 -2.02 4.42
CA ARG A 328 -2.18 -2.09 4.03
C ARG A 328 -1.38 -2.95 5.00
N THR A 329 -1.58 -2.76 6.30
CA THR A 329 -0.87 -3.50 7.33
C THR A 329 -1.23 -4.99 7.30
N MET A 330 -2.50 -5.34 7.06
CA MET A 330 -2.94 -6.72 6.91
C MET A 330 -2.30 -7.36 5.67
N ALA A 331 -2.37 -6.70 4.52
CA ALA A 331 -1.79 -7.17 3.27
C ALA A 331 -0.27 -7.37 3.40
N GLU A 332 0.45 -6.39 3.95
CA GLU A 332 1.90 -6.45 4.16
C GLU A 332 2.31 -7.68 4.99
N ARG A 333 1.60 -7.95 6.09
CA ARG A 333 1.89 -9.12 6.94
C ARG A 333 1.63 -10.43 6.24
N ALA A 334 0.56 -10.51 5.44
CA ALA A 334 0.24 -11.69 4.66
C ALA A 334 1.27 -11.94 3.55
N VAL A 335 1.74 -10.88 2.87
CA VAL A 335 2.80 -11.01 1.86
C VAL A 335 4.09 -11.50 2.51
N LEU A 336 4.48 -10.91 3.64
CA LEU A 336 5.66 -11.36 4.40
C LEU A 336 5.53 -12.82 4.85
N TRP A 337 4.33 -13.25 5.27
CA TRP A 337 4.07 -14.64 5.63
C TRP A 337 4.34 -15.57 4.45
N LEU A 338 3.77 -15.29 3.27
CA LEU A 338 4.00 -16.10 2.06
C LEU A 338 5.48 -16.14 1.67
N LEU A 339 6.16 -15.00 1.68
CA LEU A 339 7.58 -14.93 1.31
C LEU A 339 8.50 -15.70 2.26
N ARG A 340 8.10 -15.91 3.51
CA ARG A 340 8.85 -16.69 4.51
C ARG A 340 8.53 -18.18 4.47
N HIS A 341 7.28 -18.53 4.22
CA HIS A 341 6.77 -19.90 4.38
C HIS A 341 6.55 -20.65 3.06
N ARG A 342 6.66 -19.96 1.92
CA ARG A 342 6.60 -20.56 0.59
C ARG A 342 7.90 -20.29 -0.15
N LYS A 343 8.35 -21.28 -0.92
CA LYS A 343 9.58 -21.18 -1.70
C LYS A 343 9.35 -20.21 -2.86
N ALA A 344 10.25 -19.25 -3.05
CA ALA A 344 10.25 -18.40 -4.23
C ALA A 344 10.70 -19.18 -5.51
N PRO A 345 10.09 -18.92 -6.68
CA PRO A 345 8.97 -18.01 -6.88
C PRO A 345 7.64 -18.58 -6.36
N VAL A 346 6.80 -17.72 -5.80
CA VAL A 346 5.45 -18.11 -5.34
C VAL A 346 4.58 -18.37 -6.57
N ASP A 347 3.99 -19.57 -6.64
CA ASP A 347 2.91 -19.88 -7.59
C ASP A 347 1.63 -19.17 -7.13
N ILE A 348 1.20 -18.18 -7.91
CA ILE A 348 0.09 -17.30 -7.56
C ILE A 348 -1.22 -18.10 -7.50
N ALA A 349 -1.48 -18.92 -8.51
CA ALA A 349 -2.70 -19.69 -8.63
C ALA A 349 -2.81 -20.74 -7.51
N ALA A 350 -1.72 -21.45 -7.23
CA ALA A 350 -1.67 -22.45 -6.17
C ALA A 350 -1.87 -21.81 -4.79
N ALA A 351 -1.19 -20.70 -4.49
CA ALA A 351 -1.34 -20.00 -3.22
C ALA A 351 -2.79 -19.49 -3.01
N VAL A 352 -3.41 -18.93 -4.06
CA VAL A 352 -4.80 -18.47 -3.97
C VAL A 352 -5.76 -19.64 -3.75
N ALA A 353 -5.58 -20.75 -4.47
CA ALA A 353 -6.41 -21.94 -4.31
C ALA A 353 -6.29 -22.56 -2.90
N GLU A 354 -5.09 -22.54 -2.33
CA GLU A 354 -4.80 -23.04 -0.99
C GLU A 354 -5.46 -22.17 0.10
N PHE A 355 -5.23 -20.85 0.08
CA PHE A 355 -5.54 -20.00 1.23
C PHE A 355 -6.89 -19.29 1.17
N ARG A 356 -7.37 -18.92 -0.03
CA ARG A 356 -8.58 -18.08 -0.17
C ARG A 356 -9.82 -18.69 0.51
N PRO A 357 -10.15 -19.99 0.35
CA PRO A 357 -11.35 -20.55 0.99
C PRO A 357 -11.29 -20.48 2.51
N GLY A 358 -10.13 -20.80 3.10
CA GLY A 358 -9.93 -20.78 4.55
C GLY A 358 -9.96 -19.36 5.12
N ILE A 359 -9.28 -18.42 4.48
CA ILE A 359 -9.29 -17.00 4.88
C ILE A 359 -10.71 -16.41 4.77
N ALA A 360 -11.46 -16.73 3.71
CA ALA A 360 -12.84 -16.29 3.55
C ALA A 360 -13.77 -16.87 4.63
N ALA A 361 -13.58 -18.13 5.04
CA ALA A 361 -14.33 -18.71 6.14
C ALA A 361 -13.97 -18.07 7.50
N LEU A 362 -12.69 -17.75 7.73
CA LEU A 362 -12.25 -17.04 8.93
C LEU A 362 -12.77 -15.61 8.97
N SER A 363 -12.83 -14.88 7.86
CA SER A 363 -13.30 -13.49 7.85
C SER A 363 -14.78 -13.34 8.27
N HIS A 364 -15.60 -14.39 8.11
CA HIS A 364 -17.00 -14.41 8.54
C HIS A 364 -17.21 -15.04 9.92
N GLY A 365 -16.31 -15.92 10.38
CA GLY A 365 -16.51 -16.73 11.58
C GLY A 365 -15.51 -16.52 12.72
N MET A 366 -14.40 -15.81 12.49
CA MET A 366 -13.32 -15.68 13.47
C MET A 366 -13.74 -14.88 14.71
N GLU A 367 -14.66 -13.93 14.58
CA GLU A 367 -15.17 -13.16 15.71
C GLU A 367 -15.74 -14.06 16.82
N ALA A 368 -16.45 -15.13 16.44
CA ALA A 368 -16.99 -16.13 17.37
C ALA A 368 -15.91 -16.98 18.06
N GLN A 369 -14.69 -17.01 17.51
CA GLN A 369 -13.54 -17.72 18.07
C GLN A 369 -12.67 -16.84 18.96
N LEU A 370 -12.82 -15.51 18.88
CA LEU A 370 -12.09 -14.58 19.75
C LEU A 370 -12.53 -14.74 21.20
N ARG A 371 -11.57 -14.72 22.12
CA ARG A 371 -11.81 -14.86 23.56
C ARG A 371 -11.06 -13.80 24.36
N GLY A 372 -11.44 -13.66 25.63
CA GLY A 372 -10.83 -12.74 26.59
C GLY A 372 -10.64 -11.32 26.05
N ARG A 373 -9.46 -10.75 26.32
CA ARG A 373 -9.11 -9.36 25.98
C ARG A 373 -9.15 -9.08 24.48
N MET A 374 -8.85 -10.06 23.63
CA MET A 374 -8.88 -9.88 22.18
C MET A 374 -10.29 -9.60 21.69
N ARG A 375 -11.28 -10.34 22.22
CA ARG A 375 -12.69 -10.12 21.94
C ARG A 375 -13.18 -8.76 22.45
N GLU A 376 -12.79 -8.37 23.67
CA GLU A 376 -13.13 -7.06 24.23
C GLU A 376 -12.62 -5.91 23.36
N GLN A 377 -11.38 -6.01 22.85
CA GLN A 377 -10.83 -5.00 21.96
C GLN A 377 -11.50 -4.97 20.58
N ALA A 378 -11.84 -6.13 20.02
CA ALA A 378 -12.58 -6.20 18.77
C ALA A 378 -13.94 -5.49 18.89
N PHE A 379 -14.70 -5.74 19.96
CA PHE A 379 -15.97 -5.05 20.21
C PHE A 379 -15.80 -3.55 20.44
N ALA A 380 -14.77 -3.12 21.18
CA ALA A 380 -14.50 -1.70 21.38
C ALA A 380 -14.18 -0.99 20.05
N LEU A 381 -13.40 -1.64 19.18
CA LEU A 381 -13.06 -1.13 17.86
C LEU A 381 -14.29 -1.07 16.94
N GLU A 382 -15.13 -2.11 16.95
CA GLU A 382 -16.39 -2.14 16.21
C GLU A 382 -17.31 -0.99 16.64
N ALA A 383 -17.52 -0.83 17.95
CA ALA A 383 -18.34 0.24 18.50
C ALA A 383 -17.80 1.63 18.10
N GLY A 384 -16.47 1.81 18.11
CA GLY A 384 -15.83 3.04 17.64
C GLY A 384 -16.07 3.31 16.15
N ARG A 385 -16.03 2.28 15.31
CA ARG A 385 -16.29 2.38 13.86
C ARG A 385 -17.76 2.69 13.55
N LEU A 386 -18.68 2.03 14.24
CA LEU A 386 -20.11 2.33 14.14
C LEU A 386 -20.41 3.77 14.56
N ALA A 387 -19.81 4.25 15.67
CA ALA A 387 -19.93 5.64 16.11
C ALA A 387 -19.32 6.64 15.12
N ALA A 388 -18.39 6.21 14.28
CA ALA A 388 -17.80 7.00 13.19
C ALA A 388 -18.57 6.91 11.86
N ASN A 389 -19.76 6.29 11.85
CA ASN A 389 -20.60 6.04 10.67
C ASN A 389 -20.00 5.09 9.63
N VAL A 390 -19.09 4.21 10.02
CA VAL A 390 -18.67 3.09 9.16
C VAL A 390 -19.85 2.11 9.04
N PRO A 391 -20.26 1.68 7.83
CA PRO A 391 -21.34 0.71 7.64
C PRO A 391 -21.11 -0.58 8.43
N GLU A 392 -22.16 -1.12 9.02
CA GLU A 392 -22.10 -2.25 9.96
C GLU A 392 -21.30 -3.43 9.44
N GLY A 393 -21.58 -3.90 8.22
CA GLY A 393 -20.84 -5.03 7.63
C GLY A 393 -19.36 -4.77 7.43
N LEU A 394 -18.96 -3.52 7.14
CA LEU A 394 -17.54 -3.15 7.04
C LEU A 394 -16.92 -2.96 8.43
N ALA A 395 -17.65 -2.39 9.39
CA ALA A 395 -17.20 -2.27 10.77
C ALA A 395 -16.87 -3.65 11.37
N GLN A 396 -17.78 -4.62 11.24
CA GLN A 396 -17.62 -6.01 11.68
C GLN A 396 -16.43 -6.70 11.01
N ARG A 397 -16.32 -6.65 9.68
CA ARG A 397 -15.19 -7.30 8.98
C ARG A 397 -13.85 -6.68 9.32
N SER A 398 -13.81 -5.34 9.40
CA SER A 398 -12.55 -4.64 9.57
C SER A 398 -11.92 -4.86 10.93
N VAL A 399 -12.66 -5.26 11.99
CA VAL A 399 -12.03 -5.48 13.32
C VAL A 399 -11.10 -6.67 13.31
N LEU A 400 -11.25 -7.54 12.31
CA LEU A 400 -10.45 -8.74 12.14
C LEU A 400 -9.17 -8.49 11.34
N TRP A 401 -9.05 -7.40 10.57
CA TRP A 401 -7.87 -7.12 9.73
C TRP A 401 -6.53 -7.17 10.48
N PRO A 402 -6.40 -6.68 11.74
CA PRO A 402 -5.16 -6.80 12.50
C PRO A 402 -4.72 -8.24 12.76
N LEU A 403 -5.64 -9.20 12.67
CA LEU A 403 -5.46 -10.62 13.01
C LEU A 403 -5.56 -11.52 11.78
N LEU A 404 -6.23 -11.12 10.70
CA LEU A 404 -6.61 -12.04 9.62
C LEU A 404 -5.40 -12.67 8.88
N HIS A 405 -4.23 -12.02 8.91
CA HIS A 405 -2.97 -12.60 8.43
C HIS A 405 -2.54 -13.88 9.19
N THR A 406 -2.96 -14.09 10.45
CA THR A 406 -2.70 -15.35 11.16
C THR A 406 -3.54 -16.51 10.61
N GLY A 407 -4.51 -16.21 9.76
CA GLY A 407 -5.29 -17.23 9.06
C GLY A 407 -4.42 -18.11 8.16
N PHE A 408 -3.26 -17.63 7.70
CA PHE A 408 -2.32 -18.48 6.95
C PHE A 408 -1.77 -19.61 7.83
N ASP A 409 -1.34 -19.32 9.07
CA ASP A 409 -0.92 -20.35 10.03
C ASP A 409 -2.05 -21.37 10.27
N VAL A 410 -3.28 -20.89 10.43
CA VAL A 410 -4.44 -21.74 10.71
C VAL A 410 -4.76 -22.65 9.52
N VAL A 411 -4.70 -22.14 8.29
CA VAL A 411 -4.94 -22.93 7.08
C VAL A 411 -3.83 -23.96 6.88
N ASP A 412 -2.56 -23.54 7.02
CA ASP A 412 -1.41 -24.44 6.90
C ASP A 412 -1.46 -25.56 7.96
N LEU A 413 -1.76 -25.20 9.21
CA LEU A 413 -1.88 -26.15 10.31
C LEU A 413 -3.08 -27.10 10.15
N ALA A 414 -4.21 -26.62 9.64
CA ALA A 414 -5.36 -27.48 9.32
C ALA A 414 -5.01 -28.52 8.26
N GLU A 415 -4.24 -28.13 7.23
CA GLU A 415 -3.79 -29.05 6.20
C GLU A 415 -2.75 -30.06 6.72
N ARG A 416 -1.82 -29.64 7.59
CA ARG A 416 -0.82 -30.53 8.21
C ARG A 416 -1.45 -31.53 9.19
N THR A 417 -2.35 -31.07 10.06
CA THR A 417 -2.99 -31.89 11.09
C THR A 417 -4.21 -32.68 10.59
N LYS A 418 -4.70 -32.38 9.38
CA LYS A 418 -5.94 -32.94 8.80
C LYS A 418 -7.17 -32.74 9.69
N GLN A 419 -7.19 -31.64 10.45
CA GLN A 419 -8.30 -31.27 11.33
C GLN A 419 -9.19 -30.20 10.68
N PRO A 420 -10.48 -30.13 11.07
CA PRO A 420 -11.36 -29.05 10.64
C PRO A 420 -10.81 -27.67 11.02
N MET A 421 -10.89 -26.70 10.11
CA MET A 421 -10.35 -25.35 10.33
C MET A 421 -10.88 -24.67 11.61
N HIS A 422 -12.14 -24.89 11.97
CA HIS A 422 -12.71 -24.32 13.20
C HIS A 422 -12.07 -24.90 14.47
N THR A 423 -11.71 -26.19 14.46
CA THR A 423 -10.98 -26.85 15.55
C THR A 423 -9.59 -26.27 15.68
N VAL A 424 -8.89 -26.10 14.56
CA VAL A 424 -7.53 -25.54 14.54
C VAL A 424 -7.52 -24.08 14.99
N ALA A 425 -8.41 -23.24 14.43
CA ALA A 425 -8.56 -21.84 14.86
C ALA A 425 -8.91 -21.74 16.35
N GLY A 426 -9.80 -22.62 16.84
CA GLY A 426 -10.17 -22.70 18.25
C GLY A 426 -8.97 -23.04 19.15
N ALA A 427 -8.19 -24.06 18.79
CA ALA A 427 -6.97 -24.43 19.52
C ALA A 427 -5.93 -23.31 19.50
N TYR A 428 -5.68 -22.71 18.33
CA TYR A 428 -4.71 -21.63 18.13
C TYR A 428 -5.01 -20.43 19.04
N TRP A 429 -6.24 -19.92 19.04
CA TRP A 429 -6.62 -18.79 19.88
C TRP A 429 -6.82 -19.15 21.35
N GLN A 430 -7.18 -20.39 21.66
CA GLN A 430 -7.27 -20.86 23.04
C GLN A 430 -5.88 -20.98 23.68
N VAL A 431 -4.86 -21.46 22.96
CA VAL A 431 -3.46 -21.42 23.43
C VAL A 431 -3.02 -19.98 23.70
N PHE A 432 -3.31 -19.07 22.77
CA PHE A 432 -2.99 -17.64 22.93
C PHE A 432 -3.59 -17.03 24.19
N GLU A 433 -4.87 -17.33 24.48
CA GLU A 433 -5.57 -16.86 25.66
C GLU A 433 -5.03 -17.50 26.95
N GLN A 434 -4.89 -18.83 26.98
CA GLN A 434 -4.49 -19.57 28.19
C GLN A 434 -3.06 -19.26 28.63
N LEU A 435 -2.17 -18.94 27.70
CA LEU A 435 -0.81 -18.48 27.99
C LEU A 435 -0.73 -16.96 28.22
N ASP A 436 -1.85 -16.25 28.12
CA ASP A 436 -1.97 -14.80 28.22
C ASP A 436 -0.89 -14.08 27.38
N LEU A 437 -0.89 -14.35 26.06
CA LEU A 437 0.12 -13.83 25.14
C LEU A 437 -0.19 -12.42 24.61
N TRP A 438 -1.33 -11.86 25.01
CA TRP A 438 -1.77 -10.55 24.53
C TRP A 438 -0.76 -9.43 24.81
N TRP A 439 -0.19 -9.37 26.03
CA TRP A 439 0.81 -8.36 26.37
C TRP A 439 2.07 -8.45 25.47
N LEU A 440 2.49 -9.67 25.09
CA LEU A 440 3.66 -9.91 24.26
C LEU A 440 3.40 -9.44 22.83
N TRP A 441 2.21 -9.75 22.31
CA TRP A 441 1.71 -9.24 21.03
C TRP A 441 1.73 -7.71 20.98
N GLU A 442 1.21 -7.04 22.02
CA GLU A 442 1.22 -5.58 22.11
C GLU A 442 2.64 -5.01 22.27
N ALA A 443 3.47 -5.62 23.12
CA ALA A 443 4.83 -5.15 23.38
C ALA A 443 5.68 -5.19 22.10
N ILE A 444 5.63 -6.29 21.33
CA ILE A 444 6.27 -6.37 20.01
C ILE A 444 5.70 -5.30 19.08
N GLY A 445 4.39 -5.05 19.14
CA GLY A 445 3.71 -4.04 18.33
C GLY A 445 4.12 -2.60 18.64
N ARG A 446 4.59 -2.32 19.85
CA ARG A 446 5.04 -1.00 20.33
C ARG A 446 6.55 -0.80 20.21
N LEU A 447 7.31 -1.83 19.82
CA LEU A 447 8.74 -1.69 19.56
C LEU A 447 9.02 -0.55 18.56
N PRO A 448 10.10 0.22 18.81
CA PRO A 448 10.43 1.38 18.00
C PRO A 448 10.74 0.99 16.56
N ARG A 449 10.51 1.94 15.65
CA ARG A 449 10.76 1.80 14.20
C ARG A 449 11.78 2.85 13.74
N SER A 450 12.66 3.31 14.64
CA SER A 450 13.51 4.47 14.34
C SER A 450 14.61 4.15 13.35
N ASN A 451 14.95 2.89 13.13
CA ASN A 451 15.89 2.48 12.07
C ASN A 451 15.50 1.12 11.45
N ARG A 452 16.18 0.78 10.35
CA ARG A 452 15.98 -0.48 9.61
C ARG A 452 16.08 -1.71 10.52
N TRP A 453 17.13 -1.80 11.34
CA TRP A 453 17.40 -2.95 12.19
C TRP A 453 16.32 -3.18 13.24
N GLN A 454 15.77 -2.12 13.83
CA GLN A 454 14.65 -2.22 14.76
C GLN A 454 13.37 -2.68 14.07
N THR A 455 13.08 -2.17 12.87
CA THR A 455 11.93 -2.63 12.08
C THR A 455 12.05 -4.11 11.75
N GLN A 456 13.23 -4.56 11.29
CA GLN A 456 13.48 -5.96 10.98
C GLN A 456 13.41 -6.84 12.23
N ALA A 457 14.03 -6.43 13.34
CA ALA A 457 14.00 -7.17 14.59
C ALA A 457 12.57 -7.30 15.14
N ARG A 458 11.77 -6.22 15.08
CA ARG A 458 10.35 -6.26 15.44
C ARG A 458 9.58 -7.27 14.56
N SER A 459 9.83 -7.28 13.25
CA SER A 459 9.15 -8.21 12.36
C SER A 459 9.56 -9.65 12.63
N ALA A 460 10.84 -9.91 12.88
CA ALA A 460 11.34 -11.22 13.28
C ALA A 460 10.72 -11.69 14.61
N LEU A 461 10.61 -10.83 15.62
CA LEU A 461 9.94 -11.20 16.88
C LEU A 461 8.44 -11.49 16.70
N ARG A 462 7.78 -10.81 15.75
CA ARG A 462 6.39 -11.10 15.40
C ARG A 462 6.26 -12.48 14.76
N ASP A 463 7.14 -12.78 13.81
CA ASP A 463 7.23 -14.06 13.11
C ASP A 463 7.48 -15.20 14.10
N ASP A 464 8.46 -15.02 14.99
CA ASP A 464 8.80 -15.97 16.05
C ASP A 464 7.62 -16.24 17.00
N LEU A 465 6.82 -15.21 17.32
CA LEU A 465 5.61 -15.36 18.14
C LEU A 465 4.55 -16.21 17.42
N LEU A 466 4.32 -15.93 16.14
CA LEU A 466 3.32 -16.63 15.34
C LEU A 466 3.71 -18.08 15.09
N ALA A 467 4.97 -18.33 14.73
CA ALA A 467 5.51 -19.68 14.57
C ALA A 467 5.40 -20.48 15.86
N ALA A 468 5.83 -19.92 17.00
CA ALA A 468 5.70 -20.60 18.29
C ALA A 468 4.23 -20.88 18.65
N LEU A 469 3.32 -19.96 18.31
CA LEU A 469 1.89 -20.18 18.53
C LEU A 469 1.32 -21.30 17.67
N ALA A 470 1.74 -21.40 16.40
CA ALA A 470 1.36 -22.48 15.50
C ALA A 470 1.85 -23.84 16.00
N ASP A 471 3.12 -23.92 16.44
CA ASP A 471 3.72 -25.15 16.98
C ASP A 471 2.97 -25.61 18.26
N LEU A 472 2.67 -24.69 19.17
CA LEU A 472 1.93 -25.00 20.39
C LEU A 472 0.48 -25.41 20.12
N ALA A 473 -0.15 -24.81 19.11
CA ALA A 473 -1.49 -25.19 18.68
C ALA A 473 -1.49 -26.61 18.08
N GLU A 474 -0.46 -26.97 17.31
CA GLU A 474 -0.27 -28.32 16.79
C GLU A 474 -0.10 -29.34 17.93
N ASP A 475 0.78 -29.06 18.88
CA ASP A 475 0.98 -29.92 20.06
C ASP A 475 -0.34 -30.12 20.84
N ALA A 476 -1.13 -29.04 21.00
CA ALA A 476 -2.43 -29.10 21.65
C ALA A 476 -3.44 -29.95 20.88
N ILE A 477 -3.43 -29.89 19.55
CA ILE A 477 -4.25 -30.74 18.68
C ILE A 477 -3.84 -32.21 18.81
N ILE A 478 -2.53 -32.50 18.79
CA ILE A 478 -1.98 -33.85 18.94
C ILE A 478 -2.33 -34.45 20.32
N ALA A 479 -2.28 -33.64 21.37
CA ALA A 479 -2.65 -34.04 22.72
C ALA A 479 -4.17 -34.30 22.90
N GLY A 480 -5.00 -33.90 21.92
CA GLY A 480 -6.45 -34.07 21.92
C GLY A 480 -7.21 -32.82 22.38
N SER A 481 -6.63 -32.00 23.24
CA SER A 481 -7.16 -30.68 23.59
C SER A 481 -6.09 -29.77 24.19
N VAL A 482 -6.35 -28.45 24.19
CA VAL A 482 -5.49 -27.48 24.89
C VAL A 482 -5.41 -27.79 26.39
N ALA A 483 -6.49 -28.26 27.00
CA ALA A 483 -6.50 -28.62 28.43
C ALA A 483 -5.59 -29.82 28.72
N ASP A 484 -5.64 -30.86 27.88
CA ASP A 484 -4.81 -32.05 28.03
C ASP A 484 -3.33 -31.72 27.81
N TRP A 485 -3.03 -30.91 26.79
CA TRP A 485 -1.68 -30.40 26.57
C TRP A 485 -1.18 -29.55 27.74
N MET A 486 -2.00 -28.66 28.29
CA MET A 486 -1.62 -27.86 29.45
C MET A 486 -1.35 -28.73 30.69
N ALA A 487 -2.18 -29.74 30.93
CA ALA A 487 -2.01 -30.67 32.05
C ALA A 487 -0.71 -31.49 31.91
N ALA A 488 -0.39 -31.95 30.70
CA ALA A 488 0.87 -32.65 30.42
C ALA A 488 2.11 -31.74 30.62
N ASN A 489 1.96 -30.43 30.43
CA ASN A 489 3.06 -29.45 30.41
C ASN A 489 3.06 -28.47 31.60
N GLU A 490 2.28 -28.74 32.65
CA GLU A 490 2.01 -27.82 33.77
C GLU A 490 3.28 -27.19 34.37
N ARG A 491 4.33 -28.00 34.57
CA ARG A 491 5.62 -27.53 35.13
C ARG A 491 6.37 -26.57 34.22
N MET A 492 6.26 -26.74 32.90
CA MET A 492 6.91 -25.85 31.93
C MET A 492 6.12 -24.55 31.79
N ILE A 493 4.79 -24.65 31.69
CA ILE A 493 3.88 -23.50 31.63
C ILE A 493 4.02 -22.62 32.87
N THR A 494 4.06 -23.21 34.07
CA THR A 494 4.22 -22.46 35.33
C THR A 494 5.55 -21.68 35.36
N ARG A 495 6.63 -22.27 34.83
CA ARG A 495 7.93 -21.59 34.72
C ARG A 495 7.89 -20.44 33.71
N ALA A 496 7.27 -20.65 32.55
CA ALA A 496 7.10 -19.60 31.53
C ALA A 496 6.24 -18.44 32.07
N ALA A 497 5.13 -18.74 32.75
CA ALA A 497 4.26 -17.73 33.35
C ALA A 497 4.96 -16.89 34.44
N ALA A 498 5.80 -17.52 35.26
CA ALA A 498 6.60 -16.82 36.26
C ALA A 498 7.58 -15.82 35.59
N LEU A 499 8.26 -16.24 34.53
CA LEU A 499 9.14 -15.37 33.77
C LEU A 499 8.37 -14.24 33.05
N PHE A 500 7.22 -14.54 32.43
CA PHE A 500 6.39 -13.51 31.82
C PHE A 500 5.96 -12.47 32.85
N THR A 501 5.63 -12.90 34.07
CA THR A 501 5.31 -11.99 35.18
C THR A 501 6.49 -11.08 35.55
N GLU A 502 7.72 -11.61 35.54
CA GLU A 502 8.94 -10.82 35.77
C GLU A 502 9.16 -9.78 34.66
N ILE A 503 9.08 -10.21 33.40
CA ILE A 503 9.29 -9.33 32.24
C ILE A 503 8.23 -8.22 32.19
N ARG A 504 6.97 -8.52 32.48
CA ARG A 504 5.86 -7.54 32.50
C ARG A 504 6.03 -6.45 33.56
N ARG A 505 6.82 -6.69 34.61
CA ARG A 505 7.08 -5.69 35.67
C ARG A 505 8.14 -4.66 35.27
N VAL A 506 8.86 -4.88 34.18
CA VAL A 506 9.85 -3.93 33.67
C VAL A 506 9.13 -2.74 33.04
N ASP A 507 9.56 -1.52 33.35
CA ASP A 507 8.92 -0.27 32.90
C ASP A 507 8.90 -0.10 31.37
N SER A 508 9.86 -0.70 30.66
CA SER A 508 9.95 -0.69 29.20
C SER A 508 10.38 -2.03 28.65
N HIS A 509 9.63 -2.54 27.67
CA HIS A 509 10.00 -3.72 26.90
C HIS A 509 10.93 -3.31 25.75
N ASP A 510 12.05 -4.02 25.62
CA ASP A 510 13.03 -3.86 24.56
C ASP A 510 13.20 -5.17 23.77
N LEU A 511 14.04 -5.13 22.72
CA LEU A 511 14.29 -6.32 21.89
C LEU A 511 14.81 -7.50 22.73
N THR A 512 15.70 -7.23 23.69
CA THR A 512 16.33 -8.26 24.51
C THR A 512 15.32 -8.99 25.40
N THR A 513 14.51 -8.23 26.14
CA THR A 513 13.48 -8.78 27.05
C THR A 513 12.42 -9.57 26.28
N LEU A 514 11.98 -9.07 25.12
CA LEU A 514 10.98 -9.75 24.29
C LEU A 514 11.54 -11.00 23.61
N SER A 515 12.80 -11.00 23.16
CA SER A 515 13.47 -12.21 22.67
C SER A 515 13.59 -13.29 23.73
N VAL A 516 13.84 -12.92 24.99
CA VAL A 516 13.88 -13.88 26.11
C VAL A 516 12.50 -14.50 26.35
N ALA A 517 11.44 -13.69 26.32
CA ALA A 517 10.06 -14.18 26.43
C ALA A 517 9.72 -15.18 25.31
N LEU A 518 10.06 -14.85 24.06
CA LEU A 518 9.78 -15.70 22.90
C LEU A 518 10.56 -17.02 22.91
N ARG A 519 11.83 -16.98 23.32
CA ARG A 519 12.62 -18.21 23.50
C ARG A 519 11.95 -19.15 24.51
N GLN A 520 11.35 -18.59 25.56
CA GLN A 520 10.70 -19.38 26.60
C GLN A 520 9.35 -19.91 26.17
N LEU A 521 8.64 -19.17 25.29
CA LEU A 521 7.46 -19.67 24.60
C LEU A 521 7.83 -20.85 23.68
N ARG A 522 8.89 -20.72 22.87
CA ARG A 522 9.39 -21.80 21.99
C ARG A 522 9.78 -23.06 22.76
N ASN A 523 10.38 -22.93 23.94
CA ASN A 523 10.72 -24.07 24.79
C ASN A 523 9.49 -24.86 25.30
N LEU A 524 8.27 -24.32 25.16
CA LEU A 524 7.04 -25.06 25.49
C LEU A 524 6.60 -26.00 24.37
N ALA A 525 7.05 -25.78 23.13
CA ALA A 525 6.75 -26.67 22.02
C ALA A 525 7.54 -27.99 22.20
N LEU A 526 6.84 -29.11 22.16
CA LEU A 526 7.36 -30.46 22.40
C LEU A 526 8.04 -31.05 21.16
N LEU A 527 7.75 -30.49 19.98
CA LEU A 527 8.30 -30.88 18.68
C LEU A 527 9.24 -29.76 18.17
N ALA A 528 10.52 -29.90 18.47
CA ALA A 528 11.60 -29.24 17.72
C ALA A 528 12.49 -30.31 17.07
#